data_AF-A0A956EZB0-F1
#
_entry.id   AF-A0A956EZB0-F1
#
_cell.length_a   1.000
_cell.length_b   1.000
_cell.length_c   1.000
_cell.angle_alpha   90.00
_cell.angle_beta   90.00
_cell.angle_gamma   90.00
#
_symmetry.space_group_name_H-M   'P 1'
#
loop_
_entity.id
_entity.type
_entity.pdbx_description
1 polymer ?
#
loop_
_entity_poly.entity_id
_entity_poly.type
_entity_poly.pdbx_seq_one_letter_code
_entity_poly.pdbx_strand_id
1 'polypeptide(L)' 'PLLERVRGAVSHTGGAVALCSVTTIIGFGSLLVAQNQALFSFGLFAVAGEIACLATAVLSLPSAIAWLGSRRAASRAIEA' A
#
# COMPACT_ATOMS: atom_id res chain seq x y z
N PRO A 1 -19.63 9.40 6.12
CA PRO A 1 -19.74 7.97 5.73
C PRO A 1 -18.51 7.39 4.98
N LEU A 2 -17.94 8.04 3.96
CA LEU A 2 -16.78 7.48 3.22
C LEU A 2 -15.46 7.65 3.97
N LEU A 3 -15.22 8.84 4.56
CA LEU A 3 -14.04 9.10 5.39
C LEU A 3 -13.93 8.18 6.60
N GLU A 4 -15.06 7.82 7.21
CA GLU A 4 -15.08 6.91 8.36
C GLU A 4 -14.75 5.46 7.98
N ARG A 5 -15.18 5.02 6.79
CA ARG A 5 -14.83 3.70 6.23
C ARG A 5 -13.35 3.65 5.82
N VAL A 6 -12.82 4.73 5.25
CA VAL A 6 -11.38 4.83 4.95
C VAL A 6 -10.56 4.82 6.23
N ARG A 7 -10.96 5.60 7.24
CA ARG A 7 -10.28 5.63 8.55
C ARG A 7 -10.33 4.27 9.25
N GLY A 8 -11.47 3.58 9.20
CA GLY A 8 -11.61 2.21 9.71
C GLY A 8 -10.70 1.22 8.98
N ALA A 9 -10.68 1.26 7.64
CA ALA A 9 -9.82 0.41 6.84
C ALA A 9 -8.33 0.64 7.18
N VAL A 10 -7.87 1.90 7.19
CA VAL A 10 -6.49 2.26 7.53
C VAL A 10 -6.13 1.85 8.97
N SER A 11 -7.07 1.97 9.92
CA SER A 11 -6.81 1.56 11.31
C SER A 11 -6.68 0.04 11.45
N HIS A 12 -7.45 -0.74 10.70
CA HIS A 12 -7.40 -2.20 10.72
C HIS A 12 -6.23 -2.78 9.90
N THR A 13 -5.89 -2.18 8.75
CA THR A 13 -4.82 -2.68 7.88
C THR A 13 -3.47 -2.04 8.15
N GLY A 14 -3.43 -0.85 8.75
CA GLY A 14 -2.20 -0.10 9.03
C GLY A 14 -1.22 -0.83 9.93
N GLY A 15 -1.70 -1.58 10.93
CA GLY A 15 -0.84 -2.39 11.79
C GLY A 15 -0.16 -3.54 11.06
N ALA A 16 -0.91 -4.27 10.22
CA ALA A 16 -0.36 -5.35 9.41
C ALA A 16 0.65 -4.82 8.36
N VAL A 17 0.33 -3.68 7.77
CA VAL A 17 1.19 -2.96 6.81
C VAL A 17 2.49 -2.48 7.48
N ALA A 18 2.41 -1.89 8.67
CA ALA A 18 3.59 -1.43 9.40
C ALA A 18 4.53 -2.60 9.76
N LEU A 19 3.97 -3.71 10.23
CA LEU A 19 4.74 -4.94 10.48
C LEU A 19 5.39 -5.45 9.19
N CYS A 20 4.65 -5.48 8.08
CA CYS A 20 5.19 -5.87 6.77
C CYS A 20 6.40 -4.99 6.39
N SER A 21 6.27 -3.66 6.44
CA SER A 21 7.39 -2.74 6.16
C SER A 21 8.58 -2.96 7.07
N VAL A 22 8.36 -3.20 8.38
CA VAL A 22 9.45 -3.53 9.30
C VAL A 22 10.17 -4.81 8.85
N THR A 23 9.45 -5.85 8.43
CA THR A 23 10.07 -7.08 7.93
C THR A 23 10.84 -6.86 6.63
N THR A 24 10.32 -6.03 5.72
CA THR A 24 10.97 -5.67 4.46
C THR A 24 12.27 -4.90 4.71
N ILE A 25 12.26 -3.94 5.64
CA ILE A 25 13.44 -3.18 6.05
C ILE A 25 14.48 -4.10 6.70
N ILE A 26 14.08 -5.06 7.54
CA ILE A 26 15.00 -6.03 8.13
C ILE A 26 15.59 -6.93 7.03
N GLY A 27 14.78 -7.39 6.08
CA GLY A 27 15.20 -8.20 4.94
C GLY A 27 16.24 -7.48 4.06
N PHE A 28 15.99 -6.23 3.67
CA PHE A 28 16.96 -5.42 2.93
C PHE A 28 18.14 -4.96 3.80
N GLY A 29 17.94 -4.75 5.09
CA GLY A 29 18.99 -4.44 6.06
C GLY A 29 20.06 -5.53 6.13
N SER A 30 19.68 -6.81 5.95
CA SER A 30 20.64 -7.91 5.82
C SER A 30 21.54 -7.77 4.58
N LEU A 31 21.07 -7.12 3.50
CA LEU A 31 21.91 -6.82 2.33
C LEU A 31 22.84 -5.62 2.55
N LEU A 32 22.51 -4.69 3.45
CA LEU A 32 23.39 -3.57 3.84
C LEU A 32 24.61 -4.04 4.66
N VAL A 33 24.52 -5.18 5.36
CA VAL A 33 25.66 -5.76 6.09
C VAL A 33 26.69 -6.38 5.13
N ALA A 34 26.29 -6.71 3.90
CA ALA A 34 27.23 -7.10 2.86
C ALA A 34 28.01 -5.86 2.40
N GLN A 35 29.35 -5.89 2.47
CA GLN A 35 30.26 -4.78 2.11
C GLN A 35 30.29 -4.45 0.60
N ASN A 36 29.18 -4.64 -0.12
CA ASN A 36 29.10 -4.55 -1.57
C ASN A 36 28.14 -3.42 -1.99
N GLN A 37 28.70 -2.34 -2.54
CA GLN A 37 28.00 -1.10 -2.89
C GLN A 37 26.80 -1.30 -3.83
N ALA A 38 26.81 -2.36 -4.65
CA ALA A 38 25.69 -2.73 -5.50
C ALA A 38 24.44 -3.12 -4.71
N LEU A 39 24.59 -3.87 -3.61
CA LEU A 39 23.48 -4.35 -2.79
C LEU A 39 22.88 -3.26 -1.90
N PHE A 40 23.69 -2.28 -1.49
CA PHE A 40 23.23 -1.09 -0.78
C PHE A 40 22.28 -0.24 -1.64
N SER A 41 22.68 0.09 -2.87
CA SER A 41 21.83 0.84 -3.80
C SER A 41 20.58 0.05 -4.19
N PHE A 42 20.69 -1.27 -4.33
CA PHE A 42 19.53 -2.14 -4.58
C PHE A 42 18.52 -2.11 -3.43
N GLY A 43 19.02 -2.19 -2.19
CA GLY A 43 18.18 -2.06 -0.98
C GLY A 43 17.48 -0.70 -0.90
N LEU A 44 18.17 0.39 -1.27
CA LEU A 44 17.58 1.73 -1.29
C LEU A 44 16.45 1.84 -2.33
N PHE A 45 16.65 1.33 -3.54
CA PHE A 45 15.61 1.28 -4.58
C PHE A 45 14.42 0.42 -4.16
N ALA A 46 14.67 -0.71 -3.50
CA ALA A 46 13.61 -1.61 -3.08
C ALA A 46 12.78 -1.03 -1.93
N VAL A 47 13.40 -0.34 -0.96
CA VAL A 47 12.68 0.40 0.09
C VAL A 47 11.87 1.55 -0.51
N ALA A 48 12.44 2.29 -1.47
CA ALA A 48 11.70 3.35 -2.17
C ALA A 48 10.49 2.79 -2.95
N GLY A 49 10.66 1.63 -3.59
CA GLY A 49 9.59 0.91 -4.28
C GLY A 49 8.49 0.42 -3.34
N GLU A 50 8.86 -0.09 -2.16
CA GLU A 50 7.92 -0.50 -1.11
C GLU A 50 7.07 0.69 -0.62
N ILE A 51 7.71 1.83 -0.36
CA ILE A 51 7.01 3.07 0.07
C ILE A 51 6.07 3.56 -1.04
N ALA A 52 6.53 3.55 -2.29
CA ALA A 52 5.70 3.95 -3.44
C ALA A 52 4.51 3.00 -3.63
N CYS A 53 4.71 1.69 -3.46
CA CYS A 53 3.66 0.68 -3.50
C CYS A 53 2.64 0.91 -2.39
N LEU A 54 3.11 1.17 -1.16
CA LEU A 54 2.25 1.47 -0.02
C LEU A 54 1.42 2.74 -0.20
N ALA A 55 2.05 3.81 -0.67
CA ALA A 55 1.35 5.05 -0.99
C ALA A 55 0.30 4.79 -2.09
N THR A 56 0.66 4.04 -3.12
CA THR A 56 -0.26 3.65 -4.19
C THR A 56 -1.39 2.77 -3.68
N ALA A 57 -1.15 1.82 -2.78
CA ALA A 57 -2.19 0.96 -2.23
C ALA A 57 -3.17 1.78 -1.37
N VAL A 58 -2.67 2.67 -0.51
CA VAL A 58 -3.50 3.53 0.35
C VAL A 58 -4.29 4.56 -0.46
N LEU A 59 -3.76 5.06 -1.58
CA LEU A 59 -4.43 6.02 -2.46
C LEU A 59 -5.34 5.36 -3.51
N SER A 60 -4.94 4.21 -4.05
CA SER A 60 -5.67 3.48 -5.09
C SER A 60 -6.85 2.69 -4.53
N LEU A 61 -6.79 2.16 -3.30
CA LEU A 61 -7.94 1.51 -2.68
C LEU A 61 -9.15 2.45 -2.59
N PRO A 62 -9.09 3.63 -1.96
CA PRO A 62 -10.25 4.50 -1.84
C PRO A 62 -10.71 5.04 -3.19
N SER A 63 -9.80 5.29 -4.13
CA SER A 63 -10.17 5.73 -5.48
C SER A 63 -10.85 4.62 -6.27
N ALA A 64 -10.35 3.37 -6.20
CA ALA A 64 -10.97 2.21 -6.81
C ALA A 64 -12.32 1.89 -6.19
N ILE A 65 -12.48 1.99 -4.85
CA ILE A 65 -13.75 1.77 -4.17
C ILE A 65 -14.76 2.86 -4.52
N ALA A 66 -14.35 4.14 -4.60
CA ALA A 66 -15.21 5.23 -5.04
C ALA A 66 -15.65 5.05 -6.51
N TRP A 67 -14.73 4.63 -7.37
CA TRP A 67 -14.98 4.41 -8.79
C TRP A 67 -15.85 3.16 -9.05
N LEU A 68 -15.59 2.05 -8.35
CA LEU A 68 -16.46 0.86 -8.38
C LEU A 68 -17.84 1.13 -7.76
N GLY A 69 -17.92 1.93 -6.70
CA GLY A 69 -19.18 2.35 -6.10
C GLY A 69 -20.06 3.14 -7.07
N SER A 70 -19.44 4.05 -7.84
CA SER A 70 -20.12 4.81 -8.91
C SER A 70 -20.59 3.91 -10.04
N ARG A 71 -19.79 2.91 -10.45
CA ARG A 71 -20.18 1.92 -11.46
C ARG A 71 -21.27 0.95 -10.97
N ARG A 72 -21.26 0.54 -9.70
CA ARG A 72 -22.31 -0.32 -9.11
C ARG A 72 -23.64 0.42 -9.00
N ALA A 73 -23.61 1.72 -8.70
CA ALA A 73 -24.79 2.58 -8.70
C ALA A 73 -25.35 2.75 -10.13
N ALA A 74 -24.48 2.98 -11.12
CA ALA A 74 -24.89 3.04 -12.53
C ALA A 74 -25.45 1.70 -13.04
N SER A 75 -24.84 0.57 -12.67
CA SER A 75 -25.33 -0.76 -13.05
C SER A 75 -26.69 -1.09 -12.43
N ARG A 76 -26.97 -0.62 -11.20
CA ARG A 76 -28.29 -0.78 -10.56
C ARG A 76 -29.38 0.13 -11.15
N ALA A 77 -29.01 1.27 -11.73
CA ALA A 77 -29.95 2.16 -12.40
C ALA A 77 -30.30 1.71 -13.84
N ILE A 78 -29.50 0.81 -14.42
CA ILE A 78 -29.79 0.17 -15.71
C ILE A 78 -30.68 -1.07 -15.52
N GLU A 79 -30.70 -1.64 -14.32
CA GLU A 79 -31.47 -2.84 -13.96
C GLU A 79 -32.84 -2.52 -13.31
N ALA A 80 -33.19 -1.24 -13.16
CA ALA A 80 -34.46 -0.73 -12.62
C ALA A 80 -35.23 0.07 -13.67
#